data_AF-A0A958HHP5-F1
#
_entry.id   AF-A0A958HHP5-F1
#
_cell.length_a   1.000
_cell.length_b   1.000
_cell.length_c   1.000
_cell.angle_alpha   90.00
_cell.angle_beta   90.00
_cell.angle_gamma   90.00
#
_symmetry.space_group_name_H-M   'P 1'
#
loop_
_entity.id
_entity.type
_entity.pdbx_description
1 polymer ?
#
loop_
_entity_poly.entity_id
_entity_poly.type
_entity_poly.pdbx_seq_one_letter_code
_entity_poly.pdbx_strand_id
1 'polypeptide(L)'
;MATTDVLAPIRYVVDANGERTDIVIPVTTWQKMLATWKEVVELQEDQEDSVILQDWLQRRASGAAETVPLDVLERELLADGLLPG
;
A
#
# COMPACT_ATOMS: atom_id res chain seq x y z
N MET A 1 20.03 -6.90 -12.20
CA MET A 1 19.37 -6.99 -13.51
C MET A 1 18.87 -5.61 -13.85
N ALA A 2 19.28 -5.00 -14.96
CA ALA A 2 18.87 -3.64 -15.28
C ALA A 2 17.37 -3.64 -15.64
N THR A 3 16.61 -2.66 -15.16
CA THR A 3 15.18 -2.48 -15.46
C THR A 3 14.90 -2.46 -16.97
N THR A 4 15.87 -2.02 -17.75
CA THR A 4 15.85 -1.99 -19.22
C THR A 4 15.64 -3.38 -19.86
N ASP A 5 16.22 -4.44 -19.28
CA ASP A 5 16.14 -5.80 -19.84
C ASP A 5 14.74 -6.42 -19.64
N VAL A 6 14.05 -6.02 -18.58
CA VAL A 6 12.70 -6.51 -18.24
C VAL A 6 11.63 -5.86 -19.12
N LEU A 7 11.87 -4.62 -19.54
CA LEU A 7 10.95 -3.82 -20.36
C LEU A 7 11.20 -3.96 -21.87
N ALA A 8 12.35 -4.50 -22.28
CA ALA A 8 12.71 -4.74 -23.68
C ALA A 8 11.65 -5.47 -24.55
N PRO A 9 10.84 -6.42 -24.04
CA PRO A 9 9.84 -7.09 -24.84
C PRO A 9 8.47 -6.37 -24.88
N ILE A 10 8.31 -5.23 -24.20
CA ILE A 10 7.10 -4.41 -24.28
C ILE A 10 7.01 -3.77 -25.68
N ARG A 11 5.81 -3.78 -26.27
CA ARG A 11 5.52 -3.20 -27.58
C ARG A 11 4.33 -2.26 -27.48
N TYR A 12 4.38 -1.16 -28.23
CA TYR A 12 3.22 -0.28 -28.40
C TYR A 12 2.48 -0.66 -29.67
N VAL A 13 1.16 -0.73 -29.59
CA VAL A 13 0.28 -0.74 -30.77
C VAL A 13 0.10 0.70 -31.20
N VAL A 14 0.21 0.92 -32.51
CA VAL A 14 0.12 2.24 -33.12
C VAL A 14 -1.04 2.24 -34.10
N ASP A 15 -1.87 3.27 -34.06
CA ASP A 15 -3.00 3.42 -34.98
C ASP A 15 -2.56 3.90 -36.37
N ALA A 16 -3.53 4.12 -37.26
CA ALA A 16 -3.27 4.60 -38.62
C ALA A 16 -2.67 6.02 -38.67
N ASN A 17 -2.80 6.81 -37.59
CA ASN A 17 -2.30 8.17 -37.48
C ASN A 17 -0.91 8.24 -36.81
N GLY A 18 -0.37 7.11 -36.34
CA GLY A 18 0.89 7.08 -35.63
C GLY A 18 0.76 7.25 -34.11
N GLU A 19 -0.47 7.27 -33.57
CA GLU A 19 -0.72 7.41 -32.14
C GLU A 19 -0.63 6.05 -31.43
N ARG A 20 -0.01 6.04 -30.24
CA ARG A 20 0.11 4.83 -29.42
C ARG A 20 -1.21 4.57 -28.70
N THR A 21 -1.91 3.50 -29.06
CA THR A 21 -3.24 3.19 -28.50
C THR A 21 -3.17 2.15 -27.39
N ASP A 22 -2.31 1.14 -27.54
CA ASP A 22 -2.25 0.00 -26.64
C ASP A 22 -0.81 -0.43 -26.35
N ILE A 23 -0.65 -1.24 -25.31
CA ILE A 23 0.63 -1.83 -24.92
C ILE A 23 0.48 -3.34 -24.87
N VAL A 24 1.34 -4.05 -25.62
CA VAL A 24 1.47 -5.51 -25.56
C VAL A 24 2.62 -5.83 -24.61
N ILE A 25 2.30 -6.53 -23.54
CA ILE A 25 3.24 -6.94 -22.49
C ILE A 25 3.24 -8.48 -22.44
N PRO A 26 4.40 -9.15 -22.45
CA PRO A 26 4.45 -10.58 -22.18
C PRO A 26 3.83 -10.89 -20.82
N VAL A 27 2.99 -11.93 -20.76
CA VAL A 27 2.27 -12.32 -19.53
C VAL A 27 3.23 -12.50 -18.35
N THR A 28 4.41 -13.10 -18.59
CA THR A 28 5.43 -13.30 -17.56
C THR A 28 6.01 -11.98 -17.03
N THR A 29 6.18 -10.98 -17.89
CA THR A 29 6.60 -9.64 -17.50
C THR A 29 5.49 -8.96 -16.69
N TRP A 30 4.23 -9.06 -17.14
CA TRP A 30 3.09 -8.49 -16.44
C TRP A 30 2.91 -9.07 -15.04
N GLN A 31 3.01 -10.39 -14.89
CA GLN A 31 2.93 -11.06 -13.59
C GLN A 31 4.02 -10.61 -12.63
N LYS A 32 5.26 -10.45 -13.12
CA LYS A 32 6.36 -9.92 -12.31
C LYS A 32 6.11 -8.48 -11.89
N MET A 33 5.62 -7.63 -12.81
CA MET A 33 5.25 -6.25 -12.49
C MET A 33 4.17 -6.19 -11.42
N LEU A 34 3.13 -7.04 -11.50
CA LEU A 34 2.07 -7.11 -10.49
C LEU A 34 2.59 -7.57 -9.13
N ALA A 35 3.46 -8.58 -9.10
CA ALA A 35 4.05 -9.06 -7.85
C ALA A 35 4.91 -7.96 -7.20
N THR A 36 5.79 -7.31 -7.96
CA THR A 36 6.60 -6.20 -7.46
C THR A 36 5.73 -5.01 -7.04
N TRP A 37 4.67 -4.70 -7.79
CA TRP A 37 3.73 -3.65 -7.41
C TRP A 37 3.07 -3.95 -6.06
N LYS A 38 2.62 -5.18 -5.85
CA LYS A 38 2.06 -5.60 -4.57
C LYS A 38 3.07 -5.40 -3.44
N GLU A 39 4.31 -5.86 -3.60
CA GLU A 39 5.37 -5.69 -2.60
C GLU A 39 5.63 -4.22 -2.27
N VAL A 40 5.60 -3.33 -3.29
CA VAL A 40 5.78 -1.90 -3.09
C VAL A 40 4.62 -1.27 -2.33
N VAL A 41 3.38 -1.67 -2.62
CA VAL A 41 2.19 -1.18 -1.91
C VAL A 41 2.26 -1.60 -0.43
N GLU A 42 2.55 -2.87 -0.15
CA GLU A 42 2.65 -3.37 1.23
C GLU A 42 3.77 -2.64 2.00
N LEU A 43 4.92 -2.41 1.35
CA LEU A 43 6.00 -1.63 1.96
C LEU A 43 5.60 -0.17 2.23
N GLN A 44 4.81 0.42 1.35
CA GLN A 44 4.30 1.78 1.54
C GLN A 44 3.32 1.83 2.72
N GLU A 45 2.39 0.87 2.81
CA GLU A 45 1.45 0.75 3.93
C GLU A 45 2.19 0.58 5.26
N ASP A 46 3.19 -0.31 5.32
CA ASP A 46 4.04 -0.49 6.50
C ASP A 46 4.76 0.81 6.92
N GLN A 47 5.21 1.59 5.93
CA GLN A 47 5.87 2.86 6.17
C GLN A 47 4.89 3.92 6.72
N GLU A 48 3.68 3.99 6.17
CA GLU A 48 2.62 4.88 6.64
C GLU A 48 2.20 4.54 8.07
N ASP A 49 1.97 3.26 8.37
CA ASP A 49 1.65 2.76 9.72
C ASP A 49 2.77 3.08 10.72
N SER A 50 4.02 2.90 10.32
CA SER A 50 5.19 3.21 11.14
C SER A 50 5.25 4.71 11.48
N VAL A 51 4.94 5.58 10.52
CA VAL A 51 4.90 7.04 10.73
C VAL A 51 3.76 7.42 11.67
N ILE A 52 2.57 6.85 11.48
CA ILE A 52 1.41 7.09 12.35
C ILE A 52 1.74 6.69 13.79
N LEU A 53 2.35 5.51 13.99
CA LEU A 53 2.75 5.04 15.31
C LEU A 53 3.81 5.95 15.94
N GLN A 54 4.81 6.38 15.18
CA GLN A 54 5.86 7.26 15.68
C GLN A 54 5.32 8.63 16.09
N ASP A 55 4.44 9.24 15.28
CA ASP A 55 3.76 10.48 15.64
C ASP A 55 2.97 10.33 16.93
N TRP A 56 2.17 9.27 17.03
CA TRP A 56 1.39 9.01 18.24
C TRP A 56 2.29 8.83 19.48
N LEU A 57 3.40 8.09 19.37
CA LEU A 57 4.36 7.91 20.46
C LEU A 57 5.01 9.22 20.87
N GLN A 58 5.35 10.08 19.91
CA GLN A 58 5.91 11.41 20.18
C GLN A 58 4.88 12.29 20.90
N ARG A 59 3.63 12.31 20.42
CA ARG A 59 2.54 13.05 21.06
C ARG A 59 2.30 12.55 22.49
N ARG A 60 2.32 11.24 22.71
CA ARG A 60 2.24 10.64 24.05
C ARG A 60 3.40 11.06 24.94
N ALA A 61 4.64 11.02 24.45
CA ALA A 61 5.81 11.43 25.21
C ALA A 61 5.76 12.92 25.62
N SER A 62 5.16 13.76 24.77
CA SER A 62 4.92 15.18 25.08
C SER A 62 3.70 15.45 25.97
N GLY A 63 2.93 14.42 26.33
CA GLY A 63 1.68 14.55 27.08
C GLY A 63 0.49 15.08 26.25
N ALA A 64 0.63 15.17 24.93
CA ALA A 64 -0.37 15.69 23.99
C ALA A 64 -1.27 14.60 23.37
N ALA A 65 -1.09 13.33 23.75
CA ALA A 65 -1.97 12.24 23.37
C ALA A 65 -2.74 11.72 24.58
N GLU A 66 -4.06 11.60 24.44
CA GLU A 66 -4.93 11.00 25.43
C GLU A 66 -4.87 9.47 25.33
N THR A 67 -4.95 8.79 26.46
CA THR A 67 -5.08 7.33 26.53
C THR A 67 -6.39 6.99 27.20
N VAL A 68 -7.12 6.02 26.66
CA VAL A 68 -8.31 5.48 27.32
C VAL A 68 -7.94 4.26 28.18
N PRO A 69 -8.55 4.09 29.36
CA PRO A 69 -8.45 2.85 30.11
C PRO A 69 -8.96 1.64 29.31
N LEU A 70 -8.39 0.46 29.53
CA LEU A 70 -8.73 -0.74 28.77
C LEU A 70 -10.20 -1.13 28.93
N ASP A 71 -10.78 -0.97 30.13
CA ASP A 71 -12.19 -1.26 30.39
C ASP A 71 -13.15 -0.29 29.68
N VAL A 72 -12.68 0.92 29.36
CA VAL A 72 -13.43 1.89 28.56
C VAL A 72 -13.38 1.47 27.09
N LEU A 73 -12.20 1.14 26.58
CA LEU A 73 -12.03 0.66 25.21
C LEU A 73 -12.83 -0.62 24.95
N GLU A 74 -12.78 -1.60 25.84
CA GLU A 74 -13.54 -2.86 25.69
C GLU A 74 -15.05 -2.60 25.62
N ARG A 75 -15.58 -1.68 26.44
CA ARG A 75 -16.99 -1.30 26.39
C ARG A 75 -17.36 -0.60 25.08
N GLU A 76 -16.52 0.29 24.58
CA GLU A 76 -16.73 0.95 23.28
C GLU A 76 -16.73 -0.07 22.13
N LEU A 77 -15.74 -0.97 22.10
CA LEU A 77 -15.65 -2.01 21.07
C LEU A 77 -16.83 -3.00 21.12
N LEU A 78 -17.34 -3.34 22.31
CA LEU A 78 -18.56 -4.12 22.47
C LEU A 78 -19.79 -3.37 21.96
N ALA A 79 -19.91 -2.08 22.28
CA ALA A 79 -21.02 -1.23 21.83
C ALA A 79 -21.04 -1.06 20.30
N ASP A 80 -19.86 -0.99 19.68
CA ASP A 80 -19.70 -0.89 18.23
C ASP A 80 -19.83 -2.25 17.51
N GLY A 81 -19.99 -3.35 18.25
CA GLY A 81 -20.09 -4.70 17.69
C GLY A 81 -18.78 -5.24 17.10
N LEU A 82 -17.64 -4.64 17.50
CA LEU A 82 -16.29 -5.05 17.09
C LEU A 82 -15.72 -6.16 17.98
N LEU A 83 -16.32 -6.38 19.14
CA LEU A 83 -16.06 -7.53 20.00
C LEU A 83 -17.33 -8.36 20.20
N PRO A 84 -17.22 -9.69 20.33
CA PRO A 84 -18.34 -10.52 20.76
C PRO A 84 -18.69 -10.21 22.22
N GLY A 85 -19.97 -9.99 22.50
CA GLY A 85 -20.52 -9.75 23.85
C GLY A 85 -20.86 -11.01 24.63
#